data_AF-A0A2R7S6J6-F1
#
_entry.id   AF-A0A2R7S6J6-F1
#
_cell.length_a   1.000
_cell.length_b   1.000
_cell.length_c   1.000
_cell.angle_alpha   90.00
_cell.angle_beta   90.00
_cell.angle_gamma   90.00
#
_symmetry.space_group_name_H-M   'P 1'
#
loop_
_entity.id
_entity.type
_entity.pdbx_description
1 polymer ?
#
loop_
_entity_poly.entity_id
_entity_poly.type
_entity_poly.pdbx_seq_one_letter_code
_entity_poly.pdbx_strand_id
1 'polypeptide(L)'
;AEAWAEVARTLRQHPDAPDTRELGRYVARLGERSHAGQMKSRGLSEAWVLSQRAELAEGRPLLPGVQASLAQSLLGGSAVNDGPPWSLVQRGPALWLVPGRPNLALAVCTAQPDGLWVELQGSVAWRPWPQTASCLVPSLEEGSCAVIAGHDRYTVSTVDRPRWAEEWGRDDLGLYALTPRFGKFSCRVDTPDGHSFNTQQGAGQSSLPAWLGSFLGPNGNARLRVGLDLEFGVWAEIAIHTATQRLRWLPPGEFWMGSTDAERARITNEDYRNWAQRESPRHRVALTQGFWLADTACTQALWQALMGKNPSHFKSESMLPVENVSHDDVQQFLARLQAQLPEGLTAGLPTEAEWEYACRAGTDTAFSFGDHVAHGQVNMDELEGFARPGAEPEPSRGKTVPVASLPPNAWGLYEMHGNVLEWCADGLREYVAASDPVADPQGPQDRARFAVRGGSWLYDARDARSACRAAYVRADRLDSLGFRFALRSTSTSPGTAAEPLDSPGPEARGQARRDAGPRQKSPPRRKR
;
A
#
# COMPACT_ATOMS: atom_id res chain seq x y z
N ALA A 1 -36.58 42.91 -12.75
CA ALA A 1 -35.62 42.50 -13.79
C ALA A 1 -35.69 43.44 -15.01
N GLU A 2 -36.88 43.70 -15.54
CA GLU A 2 -37.09 44.60 -16.70
C GLU A 2 -36.57 46.03 -16.49
N ALA A 3 -36.80 46.63 -15.31
CA ALA A 3 -36.25 47.96 -14.98
C ALA A 3 -34.72 48.03 -15.08
N TRP A 4 -34.00 46.97 -14.70
CA TRP A 4 -32.54 46.93 -14.80
C TRP A 4 -32.05 46.74 -16.23
N ALA A 5 -32.80 46.01 -17.06
CA ALA A 5 -32.50 45.90 -18.49
C ALA A 5 -32.65 47.25 -19.20
N GLU A 6 -33.59 48.09 -18.77
CA GLU A 6 -33.73 49.47 -19.26
C GLU A 6 -32.52 50.32 -18.86
N VAL A 7 -32.13 50.28 -17.59
CA VAL A 7 -30.94 50.99 -17.08
C VAL A 7 -29.68 50.57 -17.83
N ALA A 8 -29.48 49.27 -18.04
CA ALA A 8 -28.35 48.75 -18.80
C ALA A 8 -28.38 49.25 -20.27
N ARG A 9 -29.56 49.36 -20.88
CA ARG A 9 -29.70 49.88 -22.25
C ARG A 9 -29.30 51.36 -22.32
N THR A 10 -29.76 52.17 -21.37
CA THR A 10 -29.43 53.60 -21.29
C THR A 10 -27.92 53.80 -21.11
N LEU A 11 -27.30 53.07 -20.18
CA LEU A 11 -25.84 53.11 -19.97
C LEU A 11 -25.04 52.67 -21.20
N ARG A 12 -25.60 51.78 -22.02
CA ARG A 12 -24.97 51.30 -23.26
C ARG A 12 -25.07 52.33 -24.40
N GLN A 13 -26.21 52.99 -24.54
CA GLN A 13 -26.49 53.90 -25.66
C GLN A 13 -25.91 55.30 -25.45
N HIS A 14 -25.83 55.77 -24.20
CA HIS A 14 -25.43 57.14 -23.87
C HIS A 14 -24.37 57.21 -22.75
N PRO A 15 -23.22 56.52 -22.88
CA PRO A 15 -22.25 56.35 -21.78
C PRO A 15 -21.67 57.67 -21.23
N ASP A 16 -21.65 58.73 -22.05
CA ASP A 16 -21.04 60.02 -21.70
C ASP A 16 -22.03 61.13 -21.34
N ALA A 17 -23.35 60.85 -21.40
CA ALA A 17 -24.35 61.84 -21.03
C ALA A 17 -24.27 62.16 -19.53
N PRO A 18 -24.38 63.44 -19.11
CA PRO A 18 -24.29 63.86 -17.70
C PRO A 18 -25.19 63.04 -16.77
N ASP A 19 -26.46 62.87 -17.15
CA ASP A 19 -27.45 62.12 -16.37
C ASP A 19 -27.12 60.62 -16.29
N THR A 20 -26.48 60.09 -17.34
CA THR A 20 -26.06 58.67 -17.38
C THR A 20 -24.83 58.42 -16.51
N ARG A 21 -23.95 59.42 -16.32
CA ARG A 21 -22.84 59.34 -15.37
C ARG A 21 -23.31 59.32 -13.92
N GLU A 22 -24.34 60.11 -13.60
CA GLU A 22 -24.94 60.11 -12.27
C GLU A 22 -25.65 58.78 -11.98
N LEU A 23 -26.41 58.27 -12.96
CA LEU A 23 -27.02 56.95 -12.91
C LEU A 23 -25.96 55.85 -12.74
N GLY A 24 -24.84 55.93 -13.47
CA GLY A 24 -23.72 54.99 -13.35
C GLY A 24 -23.12 54.97 -11.93
N ARG A 25 -22.89 56.14 -11.33
CA ARG A 25 -22.41 56.23 -9.93
C ARG A 25 -23.39 55.65 -8.93
N TYR A 26 -24.69 55.83 -9.15
CA TYR A 26 -25.71 55.20 -8.32
C TYR A 26 -25.67 53.68 -8.43
N VAL A 27 -25.60 53.14 -9.65
CA VAL A 27 -25.52 51.69 -9.89
C VAL A 27 -24.24 51.09 -9.32
N ALA A 28 -23.09 51.78 -9.42
CA ALA A 28 -21.83 51.35 -8.85
C ALA A 28 -21.93 51.15 -7.32
N ARG A 29 -22.42 52.16 -6.60
CA ARG A 29 -22.63 52.11 -5.14
C ARG A 29 -23.66 51.07 -4.74
N LEU A 30 -24.71 50.88 -5.54
CA LEU A 30 -25.73 49.87 -5.29
C LEU A 30 -25.14 48.46 -5.43
N GLY A 31 -24.35 48.22 -6.48
CA GLY A 31 -23.68 46.94 -6.70
C GLY A 31 -22.75 46.57 -5.54
N GLU A 32 -21.94 47.51 -5.06
CA GLU A 32 -21.03 47.30 -3.91
C GLU A 32 -21.76 46.93 -2.61
N ARG A 33 -23.02 47.34 -2.46
CA ARG A 33 -23.86 47.04 -1.29
C ARG A 33 -24.78 45.84 -1.51
N SER A 34 -24.82 45.30 -2.73
CA SER A 34 -25.73 44.21 -3.10
C SER A 34 -25.13 42.86 -2.74
N HIS A 35 -25.98 41.92 -2.30
CA HIS A 35 -25.55 40.55 -2.02
C HIS A 35 -25.22 39.81 -3.33
N ALA A 36 -24.24 38.90 -3.30
CA ALA A 36 -23.77 38.17 -4.49
C ALA A 36 -24.90 37.44 -5.27
N GLY A 37 -25.93 36.95 -4.56
CA GLY A 37 -27.11 36.33 -5.16
C GLY A 37 -27.96 37.28 -6.01
N GLN A 38 -28.03 38.57 -5.64
CA GLN A 38 -28.74 39.59 -6.44
C GLN A 38 -27.95 39.98 -7.68
N MET A 39 -26.61 39.96 -7.59
CA MET A 39 -25.70 40.22 -8.70
C MET A 39 -25.67 39.11 -9.76
N LYS A 40 -26.36 37.98 -9.54
CA LYS A 40 -26.63 36.95 -10.56
C LYS A 40 -27.73 37.36 -11.55
N SER A 41 -28.53 38.39 -11.24
CA SER A 41 -29.57 38.92 -12.12
C SER A 41 -28.94 39.63 -13.30
N ARG A 42 -29.06 39.05 -14.50
CA ARG A 42 -28.45 39.55 -15.75
C ARG A 42 -28.61 41.06 -15.92
N GLY A 43 -29.82 41.62 -15.78
CA GLY A 43 -30.04 43.05 -15.98
C GLY A 43 -29.23 43.94 -15.03
N LEU A 44 -29.10 43.54 -13.75
CA LEU A 44 -28.34 44.31 -12.75
C LEU A 44 -26.83 44.15 -12.96
N SER A 45 -26.37 42.94 -13.29
CA SER A 45 -24.97 42.66 -13.64
C SER A 45 -24.54 43.46 -14.87
N GLU A 46 -25.38 43.49 -15.93
CA GLU A 46 -25.12 44.27 -17.14
C GLU A 46 -25.03 45.76 -16.84
N ALA A 47 -25.97 46.31 -16.07
CA ALA A 47 -25.97 47.72 -15.68
C ALA A 47 -24.69 48.08 -14.89
N TRP A 48 -24.30 47.24 -13.93
CA TRP A 48 -23.11 47.49 -13.12
C TRP A 48 -21.82 47.44 -13.94
N VAL A 49 -21.64 46.42 -14.78
CA VAL A 49 -20.47 46.31 -15.68
C VAL A 49 -20.35 47.54 -16.57
N LEU A 50 -21.47 47.98 -17.16
CA LEU A 50 -21.48 49.16 -18.03
C LEU A 50 -21.15 50.44 -17.26
N SER A 51 -21.60 50.58 -16.02
CA SER A 51 -21.26 51.73 -15.17
C SER A 51 -19.80 51.78 -14.72
N GLN A 52 -19.07 50.65 -14.78
CA GLN A 52 -17.69 50.53 -14.30
C GLN A 52 -16.69 50.22 -15.43
N ARG A 53 -17.10 50.41 -16.69
CA ARG A 53 -16.33 50.05 -17.88
C ARG A 53 -14.89 50.56 -17.88
N ALA A 54 -14.66 51.82 -17.49
CA ALA A 54 -13.31 52.41 -17.47
C ALA A 54 -12.43 51.75 -16.39
N GLU A 55 -12.95 51.61 -15.18
CA GLU A 55 -12.21 51.03 -14.05
C GLU A 55 -11.95 49.54 -14.25
N LEU A 56 -12.91 48.80 -14.83
CA LEU A 56 -12.73 47.39 -15.22
C LEU A 56 -11.68 47.24 -16.33
N ALA A 57 -11.59 48.20 -17.26
CA ALA A 57 -10.53 48.21 -18.27
C ALA A 57 -9.15 48.53 -17.66
N GLU A 58 -9.11 49.26 -16.54
CA GLU A 58 -7.90 49.53 -15.74
C GLU A 58 -7.56 48.39 -14.75
N GLY A 59 -8.28 47.27 -14.78
CA GLY A 59 -7.97 46.07 -13.99
C GLY A 59 -8.71 45.95 -12.66
N ARG A 60 -9.78 46.74 -12.43
CA ARG A 60 -10.66 46.56 -11.27
C ARG A 60 -11.32 45.17 -11.29
N PRO A 61 -11.39 44.44 -10.16
CA PRO A 61 -12.04 43.14 -10.12
C PRO A 61 -13.57 43.24 -10.26
N LEU A 62 -14.19 42.17 -10.77
CA LEU A 62 -15.65 42.04 -10.83
C LEU A 62 -16.24 41.80 -9.43
N LEU A 63 -17.47 42.27 -9.21
CA LEU A 63 -18.21 41.94 -7.99
C LEU A 63 -18.60 40.45 -7.96
N PRO A 64 -18.64 39.82 -6.77
CA PRO A 64 -19.14 38.46 -6.60
C PRO A 64 -20.55 38.29 -7.19
N GLY A 65 -20.74 37.27 -8.01
CA GLY A 65 -22.01 36.97 -8.70
C GLY A 65 -22.13 37.54 -10.12
N VAL A 66 -21.26 38.49 -10.52
CA VAL A 66 -21.17 38.96 -11.92
C VAL A 66 -20.36 37.95 -12.75
N GLN A 67 -20.95 37.46 -13.84
CA GLN A 67 -20.27 36.48 -14.71
C GLN A 67 -19.17 37.15 -15.56
N ALA A 68 -17.98 36.56 -15.58
CA ALA A 68 -16.85 37.05 -16.37
C ALA A 68 -17.13 37.07 -17.88
N SER A 69 -17.83 36.05 -18.38
CA SER A 69 -18.25 35.98 -19.80
C SER A 69 -19.18 37.13 -20.20
N LEU A 70 -20.08 37.54 -19.30
CA LEU A 70 -20.95 38.69 -19.51
C LEU A 70 -20.14 39.99 -19.57
N ALA A 71 -19.20 40.18 -18.64
CA ALA A 71 -18.33 41.35 -18.63
C ALA A 71 -17.49 41.45 -19.90
N GLN A 72 -16.86 40.35 -20.33
CA GLN A 72 -16.07 40.27 -21.56
C GLN A 72 -16.91 40.62 -22.80
N SER A 73 -18.15 40.14 -22.88
CA SER A 73 -19.05 40.44 -23.99
C SER A 73 -19.42 41.93 -24.08
N LEU A 74 -19.52 42.63 -22.95
CA LEU A 74 -19.92 44.03 -22.87
C LEU A 74 -18.77 45.03 -22.99
N LEU A 75 -17.54 44.57 -22.71
CA LEU A 75 -16.32 45.37 -22.75
C LEU A 75 -15.52 45.18 -24.05
N GLY A 76 -16.03 44.41 -25.00
CA GLY A 76 -15.42 44.26 -26.33
C GLY A 76 -14.16 43.39 -26.35
N GLY A 77 -14.05 42.41 -25.46
CA GLY A 77 -12.96 41.43 -25.48
C GLY A 77 -11.65 41.87 -24.80
N SER A 78 -11.58 43.05 -24.19
CA SER A 78 -10.46 43.36 -23.28
C SER A 78 -10.51 42.42 -22.08
N ALA A 79 -9.41 41.69 -21.87
CA ALA A 79 -9.27 40.69 -20.82
C ALA A 79 -9.55 41.31 -19.44
N VAL A 80 -10.70 40.99 -18.86
CA VAL A 80 -10.90 41.11 -17.41
C VAL A 80 -9.91 40.12 -16.80
N ASN A 81 -8.87 40.65 -16.17
CA ASN A 81 -7.70 39.90 -15.75
C ASN A 81 -8.08 38.98 -14.58
N ASP A 82 -8.37 37.71 -14.87
CA ASP A 82 -8.29 36.65 -13.86
C ASP A 82 -6.82 36.62 -13.43
N GLY A 83 -6.51 37.17 -12.25
CA GLY A 83 -5.14 37.27 -11.74
C GLY A 83 -4.36 35.94 -11.84
N PRO A 84 -3.02 35.97 -11.83
CA PRO A 84 -2.22 34.78 -12.06
C PRO A 84 -2.61 33.64 -11.10
N PRO A 85 -2.65 32.38 -11.55
CA PRO A 85 -3.00 31.23 -10.71
C PRO A 85 -2.07 31.17 -9.50
N TRP A 86 -2.58 30.76 -8.34
CA TRP A 86 -1.74 30.66 -7.15
C TRP A 86 -1.17 29.27 -7.03
N SER A 87 0.04 29.19 -6.49
CA SER A 87 0.71 27.92 -6.28
C SER A 87 1.06 27.74 -4.82
N LEU A 88 0.80 26.56 -4.31
CA LEU A 88 1.28 26.14 -3.00
C LEU A 88 2.74 25.69 -3.14
N VAL A 89 3.65 26.24 -2.35
CA VAL A 89 5.09 25.95 -2.40
C VAL A 89 5.61 25.77 -0.98
N GLN A 90 6.53 24.84 -0.76
CA GLN A 90 7.25 24.73 0.51
C GLN A 90 8.54 25.56 0.45
N ARG A 91 8.77 26.40 1.46
CA ARG A 91 10.03 27.14 1.65
C ARG A 91 10.55 26.85 3.05
N GLY A 92 11.59 26.02 3.16
CA GLY A 92 12.06 25.51 4.45
C GLY A 92 10.99 24.66 5.15
N PRO A 93 10.75 24.80 6.47
CA PRO A 93 9.71 24.05 7.17
C PRO A 93 8.29 24.58 6.92
N ALA A 94 8.15 25.70 6.20
CA ALA A 94 6.90 26.40 6.03
C ALA A 94 6.27 26.20 4.64
N LEU A 95 4.94 26.19 4.60
CA LEU A 95 4.16 26.21 3.37
C LEU A 95 3.75 27.64 3.03
N TRP A 96 3.79 27.98 1.75
CA TRP A 96 3.53 29.31 1.23
C TRP A 96 2.57 29.24 0.04
N LEU A 97 1.64 30.16 -0.01
CA LEU A 97 0.87 30.46 -1.22
C LEU A 97 1.56 31.60 -1.94
N VAL A 98 1.93 31.37 -3.20
CA VAL A 98 2.61 32.35 -4.04
C VAL A 98 1.80 32.65 -5.30
N PRO A 99 1.73 33.90 -5.75
CA PRO A 99 1.10 34.23 -7.02
C PRO A 99 1.96 33.72 -8.20
N GLY A 100 1.32 33.15 -9.21
CA GLY A 100 1.96 32.57 -10.39
C GLY A 100 2.22 31.06 -10.29
N ARG A 101 2.71 30.47 -11.38
CA ARG A 101 3.16 29.06 -11.45
C ARG A 101 4.69 29.02 -11.33
N PRO A 102 5.26 28.77 -10.14
CA PRO A 102 6.67 28.46 -10.02
C PRO A 102 6.94 27.09 -10.65
N ASN A 103 8.20 26.84 -11.02
CA ASN A 103 8.62 25.55 -11.57
C ASN A 103 8.33 24.35 -10.63
N LEU A 104 8.18 24.61 -9.33
CA LEU A 104 8.07 23.62 -8.26
C LEU A 104 6.84 23.87 -7.37
N ALA A 105 5.65 23.89 -7.98
CA ALA A 105 4.39 23.97 -7.24
C ALA A 105 3.97 22.60 -6.70
N LEU A 106 3.56 22.55 -5.43
CA LEU A 106 2.89 21.38 -4.83
C LEU A 106 1.47 21.20 -5.37
N ALA A 107 0.78 22.30 -5.62
CA ALA A 107 -0.55 22.34 -6.20
C ALA A 107 -0.79 23.71 -6.87
N VAL A 108 -1.60 23.72 -7.92
CA VAL A 108 -2.08 24.95 -8.57
C VAL A 108 -3.51 25.19 -8.12
N CYS A 109 -3.74 26.29 -7.42
CA CYS A 109 -5.05 26.68 -6.92
C CYS A 109 -5.77 27.57 -7.95
N THR A 110 -7.00 27.20 -8.30
CA THR A 110 -7.85 27.99 -9.20
C THR A 110 -8.54 29.11 -8.40
N ALA A 111 -8.43 30.36 -8.88
CA ALA A 111 -8.96 31.54 -8.21
C ALA A 111 -10.51 31.56 -8.24
N GLN A 112 -11.15 32.03 -7.16
CA GLN A 112 -12.57 32.33 -7.12
C GLN A 112 -12.88 33.68 -6.42
N PRO A 113 -14.08 34.28 -6.69
CA PRO A 113 -14.45 35.60 -6.17
C PRO A 113 -14.58 35.71 -4.64
N ASP A 114 -14.73 34.58 -3.96
CA ASP A 114 -14.96 34.46 -2.51
C ASP A 114 -13.67 34.31 -1.68
N GLY A 115 -12.51 34.23 -2.33
CA GLY A 115 -11.19 34.18 -1.69
C GLY A 115 -10.63 32.75 -1.56
N LEU A 116 -9.51 32.63 -0.83
CA LEU A 116 -8.89 31.35 -0.53
C LEU A 116 -9.17 30.96 0.92
N TRP A 117 -9.59 29.71 1.14
CA TRP A 117 -9.93 29.19 2.46
C TRP A 117 -8.88 28.18 2.92
N VAL A 118 -8.39 28.35 4.15
CA VAL A 118 -7.52 27.37 4.80
C VAL A 118 -8.19 26.88 6.07
N GLU A 119 -8.55 25.61 6.12
CA GLU A 119 -9.11 24.94 7.28
C GLU A 119 -8.00 24.16 8.01
N LEU A 120 -7.76 24.51 9.27
CA LEU A 120 -6.72 23.95 10.14
C LEU A 120 -7.38 23.35 11.37
N GLN A 121 -7.34 22.03 11.53
CA GLN A 121 -7.83 21.34 12.73
C GLN A 121 -9.22 21.86 13.20
N GLY A 122 -10.15 22.07 12.26
CA GLY A 122 -11.51 22.58 12.54
C GLY A 122 -11.65 24.10 12.68
N SER A 123 -10.56 24.87 12.60
CA SER A 123 -10.56 26.33 12.55
C SER A 123 -10.37 26.81 11.11
N VAL A 124 -11.32 27.59 10.58
CA VAL A 124 -11.26 28.15 9.23
C VAL A 124 -10.66 29.55 9.27
N ALA A 125 -9.51 29.74 8.61
CA ALA A 125 -8.95 31.06 8.36
C ALA A 125 -9.33 31.50 6.94
N TRP A 126 -10.08 32.60 6.83
CA TRP A 126 -10.42 33.23 5.56
C TRP A 126 -9.34 34.24 5.15
N ARG A 127 -8.93 34.24 3.87
CA ARG A 127 -7.99 35.21 3.33
C ARG A 127 -8.54 35.88 2.07
N PRO A 128 -8.62 37.24 2.03
CA PRO A 128 -9.12 37.98 0.88
C PRO A 128 -8.19 37.89 -0.33
N TRP A 129 -8.77 37.93 -1.52
CA TRP A 129 -8.11 37.95 -2.82
C TRP A 129 -8.19 39.33 -3.50
N PRO A 130 -7.17 39.81 -4.26
CA PRO A 130 -5.78 39.38 -4.30
C PRO A 130 -4.90 40.25 -3.36
N GLN A 131 -3.98 39.61 -2.63
CA GLN A 131 -2.80 40.29 -2.09
C GLN A 131 -1.66 40.13 -3.11
N THR A 132 -0.88 41.18 -3.37
CA THR A 132 0.29 41.14 -4.26
C THR A 132 1.49 40.39 -3.65
N ALA A 133 1.34 39.79 -2.47
CA ALA A 133 2.41 39.19 -1.69
C ALA A 133 2.12 37.72 -1.37
N SER A 134 3.19 36.91 -1.31
CA SER A 134 3.12 35.53 -0.83
C SER A 134 2.69 35.49 0.63
N CYS A 135 1.83 34.54 1.01
CA CYS A 135 1.40 34.38 2.40
C CYS A 135 1.81 33.02 2.98
N LEU A 136 2.15 33.05 4.27
CA LEU A 136 2.50 31.87 5.05
C LEU A 136 1.22 31.07 5.38
N VAL A 137 1.24 29.78 5.07
CA VAL A 137 0.26 28.83 5.60
C VAL A 137 0.72 28.45 7.00
N PRO A 138 -0.13 28.54 8.03
CA PRO A 138 0.24 28.20 9.41
C PRO A 138 0.90 26.82 9.53
N SER A 139 1.84 26.71 10.47
CA SER A 139 2.65 25.51 10.71
C SER A 139 1.76 24.30 11.01
N LEU A 140 2.02 23.18 10.33
CA LEU A 140 1.39 21.88 10.57
C LEU A 140 2.10 21.20 11.75
N GLU A 141 1.99 21.76 12.97
CA GLU A 141 2.74 21.19 14.08
C GLU A 141 2.21 19.81 14.49
N GLU A 142 0.92 19.50 14.32
CA GLU A 142 0.35 18.16 14.59
C GLU A 142 -0.91 17.88 13.76
N GLY A 143 -0.82 17.76 12.43
CA GLY A 143 -1.97 17.27 11.63
C GLY A 143 -1.99 17.64 10.15
N SER A 144 -3.17 17.47 9.54
CA SER A 144 -3.46 17.88 8.16
C SER A 144 -4.22 19.21 8.10
N CYS A 145 -3.94 20.05 7.12
CA CYS A 145 -4.77 21.19 6.75
C CYS A 145 -5.50 20.94 5.43
N ALA A 146 -6.68 21.54 5.26
CA ALA A 146 -7.34 21.58 3.98
C ALA A 146 -7.20 22.97 3.37
N VAL A 147 -6.66 23.06 2.16
CA VAL A 147 -6.67 24.26 1.34
C VAL A 147 -7.82 24.11 0.35
N ILE A 148 -8.81 25.00 0.44
CA ILE A 148 -9.95 24.99 -0.48
C ILE A 148 -9.80 26.17 -1.44
N ALA A 149 -9.71 25.84 -2.72
CA ALA A 149 -9.63 26.78 -3.83
C ALA A 149 -10.78 26.50 -4.80
N GLY A 150 -11.88 27.24 -4.65
CA GLY A 150 -13.11 26.96 -5.38
C GLY A 150 -13.77 25.64 -4.95
N HIS A 151 -13.98 24.73 -5.90
CA HIS A 151 -14.55 23.39 -5.63
C HIS A 151 -13.49 22.35 -5.25
N ASP A 152 -12.22 22.68 -5.40
CA ASP A 152 -11.12 21.76 -5.13
C ASP A 152 -10.69 21.88 -3.67
N ARG A 153 -10.69 20.74 -2.96
CA ARG A 153 -10.21 20.62 -1.58
C ARG A 153 -8.90 19.83 -1.59
N TYR A 154 -7.80 20.50 -1.32
CA TYR A 154 -6.48 19.92 -1.20
C TYR A 154 -6.21 19.60 0.26
N THR A 155 -5.91 18.35 0.60
CA THR A 155 -5.46 17.99 1.95
C THR A 155 -3.94 17.99 1.97
N VAL A 156 -3.35 18.76 2.87
CA VAL A 156 -1.90 18.86 3.06
C VAL A 156 -1.57 18.31 4.45
N SER A 157 -0.69 17.34 4.54
CA SER A 157 -0.27 16.74 5.81
C SER A 157 1.24 16.54 5.83
N THR A 158 1.77 16.32 7.02
CA THR A 158 3.10 15.71 7.15
C THR A 158 3.06 14.31 6.54
N VAL A 159 4.15 13.93 5.87
CA VAL A 159 4.37 12.58 5.36
C VAL A 159 5.67 12.09 5.98
N ASP A 160 5.55 11.09 6.84
CA ASP A 160 6.73 10.46 7.44
C ASP A 160 7.54 9.72 6.39
N ARG A 161 8.86 9.71 6.55
CA ARG A 161 9.75 8.91 5.72
C ARG A 161 9.29 7.44 5.77
N PRO A 162 8.98 6.80 4.64
CA PRO A 162 8.67 5.39 4.61
C PRO A 162 9.82 4.57 5.18
N ARG A 163 9.51 3.58 6.03
CA ARG A 163 10.53 2.76 6.71
C ARG A 163 11.41 1.98 5.75
N TRP A 164 10.87 1.62 4.60
CA TRP A 164 11.57 0.92 3.54
C TRP A 164 12.46 1.85 2.69
N ALA A 165 12.28 3.17 2.75
CA ALA A 165 13.00 4.08 1.86
C ALA A 165 14.47 4.15 2.23
N GLU A 166 15.37 3.84 1.30
CA GLU A 166 16.83 4.04 1.43
C GLU A 166 17.17 5.53 1.42
N GLU A 167 16.45 6.28 0.60
CA GLU A 167 16.56 7.73 0.48
C GLU A 167 15.17 8.33 0.46
N TRP A 168 15.02 9.48 1.10
CA TRP A 168 13.78 10.23 1.13
C TRP A 168 14.13 11.71 1.11
N GLY A 169 13.59 12.44 0.16
CA GLY A 169 13.98 13.81 -0.07
C GLY A 169 13.04 14.53 -1.02
N ARG A 170 13.48 15.68 -1.50
CA ARG A 170 12.74 16.50 -2.46
C ARG A 170 13.72 17.07 -3.47
N ASP A 171 13.35 17.08 -4.74
CA ASP A 171 14.08 17.78 -5.80
C ASP A 171 13.13 18.53 -6.75
N ASP A 172 13.62 18.85 -7.95
CA ASP A 172 12.93 19.58 -9.00
C ASP A 172 11.67 18.88 -9.56
N LEU A 173 11.49 17.57 -9.31
CA LEU A 173 10.32 16.78 -9.70
C LEU A 173 9.31 16.58 -8.57
N GLY A 174 9.65 16.97 -7.33
CA GLY A 174 8.79 16.83 -6.17
C GLY A 174 9.41 16.03 -5.03
N LEU A 175 8.55 15.58 -4.10
CA LEU A 175 8.93 14.67 -3.01
C LEU A 175 9.29 13.32 -3.62
N TYR A 176 10.35 12.67 -3.14
CA TYR A 176 10.73 11.33 -3.56
C TYR A 176 11.10 10.40 -2.43
N ALA A 177 10.78 9.12 -2.64
CA ALA A 177 11.39 7.98 -1.97
C ALA A 177 12.22 7.19 -2.96
N LEU A 178 13.40 6.73 -2.55
CA LEU A 178 14.10 5.64 -3.23
C LEU A 178 13.83 4.33 -2.51
N THR A 179 13.33 3.35 -3.26
CA THR A 179 13.19 1.98 -2.77
C THR A 179 14.55 1.36 -2.44
N PRO A 180 14.59 0.29 -1.63
CA PRO A 180 15.75 -0.56 -1.53
C PRO A 180 16.25 -0.96 -2.91
N ARG A 181 17.56 -1.04 -3.10
CA ARG A 181 18.13 -1.42 -4.39
C ARG A 181 17.66 -2.82 -4.80
N PHE A 182 16.93 -2.90 -5.90
CA PHE A 182 16.63 -4.13 -6.60
C PHE A 182 17.84 -4.55 -7.44
N GLY A 183 18.91 -5.01 -6.80
CA GLY A 183 20.21 -5.20 -7.47
C GLY A 183 20.87 -3.85 -7.80
N LYS A 184 20.83 -3.39 -9.06
CA LYS A 184 21.39 -2.10 -9.50
C LYS A 184 20.34 -0.98 -9.62
N PHE A 185 19.10 -1.24 -9.24
CA PHE A 185 17.96 -0.38 -9.56
C PHE A 185 17.30 0.16 -8.30
N SER A 186 16.98 1.45 -8.29
CA SER A 186 16.07 2.06 -7.31
C SER A 186 14.82 2.56 -8.05
N CYS A 187 13.67 2.56 -7.40
CA CYS A 187 12.47 3.21 -7.92
C CYS A 187 12.27 4.53 -7.18
N ARG A 188 11.81 5.55 -7.91
CA ARG A 188 11.60 6.89 -7.39
C ARG A 188 10.09 7.17 -7.30
N VAL A 189 9.63 7.66 -6.16
CA VAL A 189 8.21 7.96 -5.94
C VAL A 189 7.92 9.45 -5.98
N ASP A 190 7.49 9.99 -7.12
CA ASP A 190 7.01 11.37 -7.21
C ASP A 190 5.50 11.44 -6.87
N THR A 191 5.05 12.46 -6.13
CA THR A 191 3.61 12.74 -5.88
C THR A 191 3.09 13.82 -6.84
N PRO A 192 1.82 13.84 -7.33
CA PRO A 192 0.65 12.98 -7.02
C PRO A 192 0.13 12.08 -8.17
N ASP A 193 0.66 12.16 -9.40
CA ASP A 193 0.00 11.56 -10.58
C ASP A 193 0.82 10.46 -11.30
N GLY A 194 1.96 10.02 -10.76
CA GLY A 194 2.74 8.99 -11.44
C GLY A 194 3.95 8.48 -10.67
N HIS A 195 4.04 7.15 -10.55
CA HIS A 195 5.26 6.47 -10.13
C HIS A 195 6.25 6.45 -11.31
N SER A 196 7.48 6.93 -11.12
CA SER A 196 8.53 6.91 -12.15
C SER A 196 9.61 5.88 -11.80
N PHE A 197 9.68 4.78 -12.56
CA PHE A 197 10.76 3.80 -12.42
C PHE A 197 12.05 4.36 -13.04
N ASN A 198 12.88 5.03 -12.24
CA ASN A 198 14.13 5.65 -12.71
C ASN A 198 15.37 4.82 -12.38
N THR A 199 16.14 4.43 -13.39
CA THR A 199 17.43 3.76 -13.18
C THR A 199 18.50 4.82 -12.88
N GLN A 200 19.02 4.89 -11.65
CA GLN A 200 20.23 5.69 -11.37
C GLN A 200 21.48 4.98 -11.92
N GLN A 201 21.71 5.08 -13.23
CA GLN A 201 23.05 5.07 -13.80
C GLN A 201 23.21 6.32 -14.66
N GLY A 202 24.29 7.05 -14.40
CA GLY A 202 24.62 8.27 -15.13
C GLY A 202 24.52 8.08 -16.65
N ALA A 203 23.96 9.09 -17.30
CA ALA A 203 24.02 9.34 -18.75
C ALA A 203 24.31 8.11 -19.63
N GLY A 204 23.25 7.34 -19.92
CA GLY A 204 23.23 6.43 -21.08
C GLY A 204 23.21 4.94 -20.76
N GLN A 205 22.09 4.44 -20.24
CA GLN A 205 21.37 3.25 -20.75
C GLN A 205 20.18 2.94 -19.82
N SER A 206 18.97 3.13 -20.34
CA SER A 206 17.68 2.93 -19.69
C SER A 206 17.15 1.51 -19.94
N SER A 207 17.70 0.51 -19.27
CA SER A 207 17.06 -0.82 -19.25
C SER A 207 16.64 -1.14 -17.82
N LEU A 208 15.33 -1.29 -17.61
CA LEU A 208 14.77 -1.87 -16.38
C LEU A 208 15.46 -3.22 -16.09
N PRO A 209 15.54 -3.65 -14.81
CA PRO A 209 15.98 -5.01 -14.52
C PRO A 209 15.18 -6.00 -15.37
N ALA A 210 15.83 -7.02 -15.95
CA ALA A 210 15.16 -7.97 -16.84
C ALA A 210 13.89 -8.54 -16.21
N TRP A 211 13.92 -8.81 -14.90
CA TRP A 211 12.74 -9.23 -14.15
C TRP A 211 11.63 -8.19 -14.25
N LEU A 212 11.86 -6.90 -13.92
CA LEU A 212 10.86 -5.82 -13.95
C LEU A 212 10.42 -5.48 -15.38
N GLY A 213 11.31 -5.61 -16.37
CA GLY A 213 10.98 -5.52 -17.79
C GLY A 213 9.97 -6.59 -18.24
N SER A 214 10.07 -7.81 -17.71
CA SER A 214 9.07 -8.87 -17.91
C SER A 214 7.72 -8.56 -17.26
N PHE A 215 7.65 -7.71 -16.22
CA PHE A 215 6.38 -7.26 -15.61
C PHE A 215 5.66 -6.19 -16.44
N LEU A 216 6.40 -5.42 -17.25
CA LEU A 216 5.90 -4.24 -17.98
C LEU A 216 5.77 -4.47 -19.49
N GLY A 217 5.60 -5.73 -19.92
CA GLY A 217 5.69 -6.18 -21.32
C GLY A 217 4.92 -5.35 -22.37
N PRO A 218 5.25 -5.51 -23.67
CA PRO A 218 5.14 -4.45 -24.68
C PRO A 218 3.74 -3.94 -25.06
N ASN A 219 2.66 -4.50 -24.53
CA ASN A 219 1.29 -4.08 -24.85
C ASN A 219 0.39 -4.28 -23.63
N GLY A 220 -0.11 -3.18 -23.06
CA GLY A 220 -0.90 -3.09 -21.83
C GLY A 220 -2.28 -3.76 -21.83
N ASN A 221 -2.37 -5.04 -22.19
CA ASN A 221 -3.51 -5.89 -21.85
C ASN A 221 -3.22 -6.60 -20.52
N ALA A 222 -3.64 -5.97 -19.41
CA ALA A 222 -3.29 -6.35 -18.04
C ALA A 222 -3.46 -7.86 -17.71
N ARG A 223 -2.38 -8.49 -17.24
CA ARG A 223 -2.40 -9.72 -16.40
C ARG A 223 -1.51 -9.61 -15.15
N LEU A 224 -0.63 -8.62 -15.08
CA LEU A 224 0.29 -8.37 -13.98
C LEU A 224 0.51 -6.86 -13.88
N ARG A 225 0.26 -6.26 -12.71
CA ARG A 225 0.46 -4.83 -12.43
C ARG A 225 1.54 -4.68 -11.37
N VAL A 226 2.39 -3.68 -11.48
CA VAL A 226 3.36 -3.33 -10.44
C VAL A 226 3.08 -1.91 -10.01
N GLY A 227 3.18 -1.65 -8.72
CA GLY A 227 3.08 -0.32 -8.17
C GLY A 227 3.89 -0.20 -6.90
N LEU A 228 3.75 0.94 -6.26
CA LEU A 228 4.51 1.29 -5.08
C LEU A 228 3.60 2.15 -4.20
N ASP A 229 3.48 1.78 -2.93
CA ASP A 229 2.80 2.61 -1.94
C ASP A 229 3.78 3.06 -0.84
N LEU A 230 3.44 4.17 -0.18
CA LEU A 230 4.28 4.75 0.87
C LEU A 230 4.31 3.89 2.14
N GLU A 231 3.30 3.05 2.36
CA GLU A 231 3.15 2.32 3.62
C GLU A 231 3.99 1.04 3.65
N PHE A 232 3.89 0.22 2.61
CA PHE A 232 4.43 -1.14 2.55
C PHE A 232 5.41 -1.33 1.39
N GLY A 233 5.59 -0.32 0.55
CA GLY A 233 6.58 -0.33 -0.51
C GLY A 233 6.06 -0.99 -1.79
N VAL A 234 6.97 -1.66 -2.50
CA VAL A 234 6.69 -2.15 -3.85
C VAL A 234 5.76 -3.37 -3.81
N TRP A 235 4.73 -3.33 -4.64
CA TRP A 235 3.77 -4.41 -4.81
C TRP A 235 3.62 -4.82 -6.27
N ALA A 236 3.24 -6.08 -6.46
CA ALA A 236 2.80 -6.63 -7.73
C ALA A 236 1.39 -7.21 -7.56
N GLU A 237 0.61 -7.26 -8.61
CA GLU A 237 -0.76 -7.76 -8.59
C GLU A 237 -0.96 -8.63 -9.81
N ILE A 238 -1.21 -9.93 -9.59
CA ILE A 238 -1.58 -10.87 -10.65
C ILE A 238 -3.10 -10.95 -10.73
N ALA A 239 -3.63 -10.89 -11.95
CA ALA A 239 -5.04 -11.11 -12.22
C ALA A 239 -5.21 -12.41 -13.01
N ILE A 240 -5.84 -13.40 -12.40
CA ILE A 240 -6.15 -14.70 -13.00
C ILE A 240 -7.67 -14.82 -13.09
N HIS A 241 -8.20 -14.70 -14.31
CA HIS A 241 -9.64 -14.59 -14.57
C HIS A 241 -10.26 -13.42 -13.77
N THR A 242 -11.14 -13.72 -12.82
CA THR A 242 -11.80 -12.74 -11.94
C THR A 242 -11.13 -12.63 -10.57
N ALA A 243 -10.11 -13.44 -10.30
CA ALA A 243 -9.41 -13.45 -9.02
C ALA A 243 -8.11 -12.65 -9.12
N THR A 244 -7.83 -11.87 -8.09
CA THR A 244 -6.64 -11.03 -7.99
C THR A 244 -5.84 -11.44 -6.77
N GLN A 245 -4.52 -11.52 -6.91
CA GLN A 245 -3.60 -11.68 -5.80
C GLN A 245 -2.56 -10.59 -5.85
N ARG A 246 -2.41 -9.86 -4.74
CA ARG A 246 -1.32 -8.94 -4.54
C ARG A 246 -0.13 -9.63 -3.87
N LEU A 247 1.07 -9.20 -4.25
CA LEU A 247 2.35 -9.65 -3.74
C LEU A 247 3.16 -8.44 -3.31
N ARG A 248 3.97 -8.62 -2.27
CA ARG A 248 4.91 -7.62 -1.77
C ARG A 248 6.33 -8.05 -2.12
N TRP A 249 7.16 -7.10 -2.51
CA TRP A 249 8.58 -7.36 -2.66
C TRP A 249 9.25 -7.42 -1.29
N LEU A 250 9.92 -8.52 -1.02
CA LEU A 250 10.76 -8.69 0.16
C LEU A 250 12.23 -8.58 -0.28
N PRO A 251 12.98 -7.60 0.24
CA PRO A 251 14.37 -7.43 -0.13
C PRO A 251 15.24 -8.57 0.42
N PRO A 252 16.42 -8.83 -0.18
CA PRO A 252 17.43 -9.64 0.48
C PRO A 252 17.82 -9.00 1.82
N GLY A 253 18.24 -9.81 2.78
CA GLY A 253 18.61 -9.29 4.08
C GLY A 253 18.88 -10.40 5.09
N GLU A 254 19.23 -9.96 6.29
CA GLU A 254 19.54 -10.86 7.38
C GLU A 254 18.54 -10.73 8.52
N PHE A 255 18.31 -11.83 9.22
CA PHE A 255 17.46 -11.84 10.41
C PHE A 255 17.87 -12.93 11.39
N TRP A 256 17.35 -12.82 12.61
CA TRP A 256 17.45 -13.87 13.61
C TRP A 256 16.31 -14.88 13.46
N MET A 257 16.64 -16.09 13.06
CA MET A 257 15.70 -17.21 12.94
C MET A 257 15.64 -18.02 14.23
N GLY A 258 14.43 -18.44 14.62
CA GLY A 258 14.17 -19.16 15.87
C GLY A 258 13.81 -18.26 17.05
N SER A 259 13.46 -18.88 18.18
CA SER A 259 12.99 -18.17 19.37
C SER A 259 14.11 -17.84 20.36
N THR A 260 13.90 -16.78 21.14
CA THR A 260 14.79 -16.47 22.26
C THR A 260 14.48 -17.32 23.49
N ASP A 261 15.45 -17.45 24.38
CA ASP A 261 15.23 -18.13 25.69
C ASP A 261 14.12 -17.43 26.49
N ALA A 262 14.07 -16.09 26.44
CA ALA A 262 13.05 -15.30 27.12
C ALA A 262 11.64 -15.54 26.54
N GLU A 263 11.53 -15.67 25.20
CA GLU A 263 10.27 -16.03 24.54
C GLU A 263 9.82 -17.43 24.94
N ARG A 264 10.71 -18.43 24.88
CA ARG A 264 10.38 -19.81 25.28
C ARG A 264 10.03 -19.94 26.76
N ALA A 265 10.63 -19.13 27.62
CA ALA A 265 10.32 -19.11 29.05
C ALA A 265 8.87 -18.68 29.37
N ARG A 266 8.18 -17.98 28.44
CA ARG A 266 6.75 -17.63 28.58
C ARG A 266 5.83 -18.82 28.35
N ILE A 267 6.32 -19.89 27.70
CA ILE A 267 5.57 -21.11 27.46
C ILE A 267 5.63 -21.96 28.73
N THR A 268 4.54 -22.00 29.49
CA THR A 268 4.49 -22.69 30.79
C THR A 268 4.10 -24.16 30.66
N ASN A 269 3.32 -24.53 29.63
CA ASN A 269 2.94 -25.91 29.36
C ASN A 269 4.16 -26.77 28.99
N GLU A 270 4.33 -27.92 29.64
CA GLU A 270 5.51 -28.77 29.52
C GLU A 270 5.63 -29.45 28.14
N ASP A 271 4.52 -29.95 27.58
CA ASP A 271 4.51 -30.57 26.25
C ASP A 271 4.96 -29.56 25.18
N TYR A 272 4.47 -28.31 25.29
CA TYR A 272 4.85 -27.23 24.40
C TYR A 272 6.29 -26.75 24.60
N ARG A 273 6.82 -26.78 25.83
CA ARG A 273 8.24 -26.44 26.07
C ARG A 273 9.17 -27.40 25.34
N ASN A 274 8.88 -28.70 25.37
CA ASN A 274 9.66 -29.70 24.62
C ASN A 274 9.57 -29.47 23.11
N TRP A 275 8.39 -29.10 22.61
CA TRP A 275 8.22 -28.74 21.20
C TRP A 275 9.02 -27.49 20.81
N ALA A 276 8.97 -26.43 21.63
CA ALA A 276 9.65 -25.17 21.38
C ALA A 276 11.18 -25.29 21.34
N GLN A 277 11.77 -26.38 21.83
CA GLN A 277 13.21 -26.66 21.66
C GLN A 277 13.61 -26.75 20.18
N ARG A 278 12.69 -27.11 19.30
CA ARG A 278 12.93 -27.20 17.84
C ARG A 278 13.06 -25.82 17.17
N GLU A 279 12.78 -24.77 17.92
CA GLU A 279 12.95 -23.37 17.51
C GLU A 279 14.34 -22.83 17.91
N SER A 280 15.20 -23.70 18.45
CA SER A 280 16.52 -23.39 19.02
C SER A 280 17.63 -24.25 18.39
N PRO A 281 18.89 -23.79 18.40
CA PRO A 281 19.33 -22.47 18.82
C PRO A 281 18.88 -21.37 17.86
N ARG A 282 18.68 -20.17 18.40
CA ARG A 282 18.49 -18.96 17.60
C ARG A 282 19.78 -18.68 16.82
N HIS A 283 19.68 -18.42 15.53
CA HIS A 283 20.84 -18.24 14.65
C HIS A 283 20.56 -17.17 13.58
N ARG A 284 21.62 -16.63 12.97
CA ARG A 284 21.49 -15.66 11.88
C ARG A 284 21.28 -16.37 10.56
N VAL A 285 20.36 -15.85 9.76
CA VAL A 285 20.09 -16.29 8.39
C VAL A 285 20.25 -15.10 7.47
N ALA A 286 20.89 -15.32 6.32
CA ALA A 286 20.99 -14.35 5.24
C ALA A 286 20.21 -14.85 4.03
N LEU A 287 19.16 -14.13 3.63
CA LEU A 287 18.50 -14.33 2.35
C LEU A 287 19.24 -13.49 1.30
N THR A 288 19.93 -14.15 0.38
CA THR A 288 20.83 -13.47 -0.56
C THR A 288 20.10 -12.83 -1.74
N GLN A 289 18.86 -13.27 -1.98
CA GLN A 289 18.00 -12.76 -3.04
C GLN A 289 16.67 -12.31 -2.48
N GLY A 290 16.16 -11.21 -3.02
CA GLY A 290 14.79 -10.80 -2.75
C GLY A 290 13.79 -11.62 -3.56
N PHE A 291 12.55 -11.68 -3.09
CA PHE A 291 11.48 -12.44 -3.69
C PHE A 291 10.14 -11.74 -3.50
N TRP A 292 9.17 -12.08 -4.33
CA TRP A 292 7.79 -11.63 -4.16
C TRP A 292 7.03 -12.63 -3.32
N LEU A 293 6.30 -12.16 -2.31
CA LEU A 293 5.44 -13.01 -1.50
C LEU A 293 4.01 -12.51 -1.59
N ALA A 294 3.06 -13.43 -1.79
CA ALA A 294 1.64 -13.12 -1.71
C ALA A 294 1.33 -12.45 -0.35
N ASP A 295 0.66 -11.30 -0.41
CA ASP A 295 0.36 -10.49 0.77
C ASP A 295 -0.62 -11.18 1.72
N THR A 296 -1.35 -12.14 1.20
CA THR A 296 -2.37 -12.94 1.88
C THR A 296 -2.14 -14.42 1.58
N ALA A 297 -2.74 -15.30 2.39
CA ALA A 297 -2.89 -16.70 2.02
C ALA A 297 -3.71 -16.81 0.72
N CYS A 298 -3.47 -17.87 -0.06
CA CYS A 298 -4.20 -18.10 -1.31
C CYS A 298 -5.70 -18.16 -1.03
N THR A 299 -6.47 -17.32 -1.71
CA THR A 299 -7.93 -17.29 -1.51
C THR A 299 -8.63 -18.47 -2.18
N GLN A 300 -9.82 -18.79 -1.69
CA GLN A 300 -10.71 -19.76 -2.33
C GLN A 300 -11.07 -19.35 -3.75
N ALA A 301 -11.23 -18.06 -4.04
CA ALA A 301 -11.49 -17.58 -5.39
C ALA A 301 -10.32 -17.79 -6.35
N LEU A 302 -9.09 -17.48 -5.93
CA LEU A 302 -7.91 -17.72 -6.76
C LEU A 302 -7.71 -19.23 -7.00
N TRP A 303 -7.86 -20.03 -5.95
CA TRP A 303 -7.83 -21.49 -6.06
C TRP A 303 -8.86 -22.01 -7.05
N GLN A 304 -10.12 -21.61 -6.89
CA GLN A 304 -11.22 -22.02 -7.76
C GLN A 304 -10.98 -21.60 -9.22
N ALA A 305 -10.43 -20.39 -9.46
CA ALA A 305 -10.14 -19.90 -10.79
C ALA A 305 -9.11 -20.76 -11.54
N LEU A 306 -8.11 -21.31 -10.85
CA LEU A 306 -7.05 -22.15 -11.45
C LEU A 306 -7.37 -23.66 -11.44
N MET A 307 -8.01 -24.13 -10.37
CA MET A 307 -8.22 -25.56 -10.11
C MET A 307 -9.62 -26.04 -10.50
N GLY A 308 -10.60 -25.14 -10.60
CA GLY A 308 -11.98 -25.44 -10.98
C GLY A 308 -12.84 -26.08 -9.88
N LYS A 309 -12.27 -26.39 -8.70
CA LYS A 309 -12.99 -26.92 -7.53
C LYS A 309 -12.42 -26.33 -6.25
N ASN A 310 -13.29 -26.09 -5.27
CA ASN A 310 -12.93 -25.54 -3.96
C ASN A 310 -13.01 -26.65 -2.89
N PRO A 311 -11.87 -27.12 -2.34
CA PRO A 311 -11.82 -28.20 -1.36
C PRO A 311 -12.10 -27.74 0.08
N SER A 312 -12.19 -26.42 0.32
CA SER A 312 -12.35 -25.84 1.64
C SER A 312 -13.52 -26.42 2.44
N HIS A 313 -13.28 -26.66 3.73
CA HIS A 313 -14.29 -26.92 4.73
C HIS A 313 -15.14 -25.67 5.02
N PHE A 314 -14.50 -24.53 5.29
CA PHE A 314 -15.19 -23.28 5.57
C PHE A 314 -15.52 -22.59 4.26
N LYS A 315 -16.76 -22.74 3.82
CA LYS A 315 -17.26 -22.10 2.61
C LYS A 315 -17.98 -20.82 2.98
N SER A 316 -17.41 -19.68 2.64
CA SER A 316 -18.13 -18.41 2.58
C SER A 316 -17.52 -17.55 1.48
N GLU A 317 -17.56 -16.23 1.62
CA GLU A 317 -17.10 -15.23 0.66
C GLU A 317 -15.79 -15.61 -0.06
N SER A 318 -15.67 -15.17 -1.32
CA SER A 318 -14.52 -15.39 -2.22
C SER A 318 -13.14 -15.13 -1.61
N MET A 319 -13.09 -14.35 -0.52
CA MET A 319 -11.88 -13.87 0.14
C MET A 319 -11.44 -14.72 1.34
N LEU A 320 -12.13 -15.82 1.68
CA LEU A 320 -11.56 -16.76 2.66
C LEU A 320 -10.28 -17.41 2.11
N PRO A 321 -9.31 -17.78 2.97
CA PRO A 321 -8.19 -18.61 2.55
C PRO A 321 -8.70 -19.99 2.10
N VAL A 322 -8.05 -20.56 1.08
CA VAL A 322 -8.24 -21.97 0.76
C VAL A 322 -7.56 -22.81 1.84
N GLU A 323 -8.28 -23.81 2.33
CA GLU A 323 -7.78 -24.81 3.27
C GLU A 323 -8.21 -26.21 2.82
N ASN A 324 -7.88 -27.24 3.61
CA ASN A 324 -8.09 -28.64 3.25
C ASN A 324 -7.32 -29.05 1.98
N VAL A 325 -6.19 -28.38 1.75
CA VAL A 325 -5.27 -28.61 0.63
C VAL A 325 -3.99 -29.31 1.10
N SER A 326 -3.61 -30.37 0.39
CA SER A 326 -2.34 -31.08 0.63
C SER A 326 -1.20 -30.37 -0.08
N HIS A 327 0.03 -30.67 0.33
CA HIS A 327 1.21 -30.14 -0.36
C HIS A 327 1.21 -30.51 -1.86
N ASP A 328 0.77 -31.72 -2.23
CA ASP A 328 0.69 -32.16 -3.63
C ASP A 328 -0.36 -31.38 -4.44
N ASP A 329 -1.46 -30.98 -3.83
CA ASP A 329 -2.44 -30.12 -4.52
C ASP A 329 -1.89 -28.72 -4.72
N VAL A 330 -1.15 -28.20 -3.74
CA VAL A 330 -0.50 -26.90 -3.85
C VAL A 330 0.53 -26.91 -4.98
N GLN A 331 1.31 -27.97 -5.14
CA GLN A 331 2.23 -28.09 -6.28
C GLN A 331 1.50 -28.12 -7.62
N GLN A 332 0.35 -28.78 -7.72
CA GLN A 332 -0.49 -28.73 -8.93
C GLN A 332 -1.04 -27.32 -9.20
N PHE A 333 -1.48 -26.62 -8.15
CA PHE A 333 -1.90 -25.23 -8.25
C PHE A 333 -0.76 -24.34 -8.76
N LEU A 334 0.44 -24.47 -8.20
CA LEU A 334 1.62 -23.71 -8.60
C LEU A 334 2.03 -24.00 -10.05
N ALA A 335 1.94 -25.24 -10.51
CA ALA A 335 2.19 -25.60 -11.91
C ALA A 335 1.18 -24.94 -12.87
N ARG A 336 -0.10 -24.84 -12.48
CA ARG A 336 -1.11 -24.13 -13.28
C ARG A 336 -0.92 -22.62 -13.25
N LEU A 337 -0.55 -22.06 -12.09
CA LEU A 337 -0.20 -20.65 -11.96
C LEU A 337 1.00 -20.32 -12.84
N GLN A 338 2.05 -21.15 -12.81
CA GLN A 338 3.26 -20.99 -13.62
C GLN A 338 2.95 -20.86 -15.11
N ALA A 339 1.98 -21.63 -15.62
CA ALA A 339 1.55 -21.56 -17.01
C ALA A 339 0.82 -20.25 -17.39
N GLN A 340 0.39 -19.45 -16.41
CA GLN A 340 -0.24 -18.14 -16.61
C GLN A 340 0.72 -16.96 -16.40
N LEU A 341 1.91 -17.21 -15.84
CA LEU A 341 2.90 -16.18 -15.57
C LEU A 341 3.74 -15.85 -16.82
N PRO A 342 4.24 -14.60 -16.94
CA PRO A 342 5.19 -14.26 -17.99
C PRO A 342 6.50 -15.03 -17.82
N GLU A 343 7.23 -15.19 -18.93
CA GLU A 343 8.61 -15.68 -18.91
C GLU A 343 9.48 -14.80 -18.00
N GLY A 344 10.44 -15.39 -17.30
CA GLY A 344 11.26 -14.66 -16.33
C GLY A 344 10.84 -14.85 -14.88
N LEU A 345 9.71 -15.52 -14.61
CA LEU A 345 9.18 -15.75 -13.27
C LEU A 345 8.94 -17.23 -12.97
N THR A 346 9.24 -17.62 -11.74
CA THR A 346 8.90 -18.94 -11.18
C THR A 346 8.00 -18.81 -9.97
N ALA A 347 6.89 -19.52 -9.97
CA ALA A 347 6.00 -19.70 -8.82
C ALA A 347 6.49 -20.85 -7.94
N GLY A 348 6.43 -20.65 -6.62
CA GLY A 348 6.76 -21.68 -5.64
C GLY A 348 6.17 -21.38 -4.26
N LEU A 349 6.35 -22.30 -3.32
CA LEU A 349 6.17 -21.99 -1.90
C LEU A 349 7.37 -21.17 -1.37
N PRO A 350 7.19 -20.36 -0.31
CA PRO A 350 8.34 -19.87 0.45
C PRO A 350 9.03 -21.05 1.14
N THR A 351 10.35 -21.02 1.21
CA THR A 351 11.11 -21.82 2.19
C THR A 351 10.71 -21.39 3.58
N GLU A 352 10.98 -22.24 4.56
CA GLU A 352 10.72 -21.92 5.95
C GLU A 352 11.49 -20.68 6.44
N ALA A 353 12.69 -20.43 5.90
CA ALA A 353 13.46 -19.22 6.19
C ALA A 353 12.79 -17.97 5.62
N GLU A 354 12.41 -18.00 4.34
CA GLU A 354 11.69 -16.91 3.69
C GLU A 354 10.38 -16.60 4.42
N TRP A 355 9.65 -17.63 4.87
CA TRP A 355 8.41 -17.45 5.62
C TRP A 355 8.65 -16.76 6.97
N GLU A 356 9.64 -17.19 7.77
CA GLU A 356 9.92 -16.55 9.06
C GLU A 356 10.44 -15.12 8.90
N TYR A 357 11.29 -14.88 7.89
CA TYR A 357 11.77 -13.55 7.53
C TYR A 357 10.60 -12.61 7.22
N ALA A 358 9.68 -13.08 6.36
CA ALA A 358 8.48 -12.38 5.98
C ALA A 358 7.55 -12.11 7.18
N CYS A 359 7.35 -13.11 8.03
CA CYS A 359 6.49 -13.02 9.21
C CYS A 359 7.00 -11.94 10.17
N ARG A 360 8.30 -11.95 10.46
CA ARG A 360 8.95 -11.01 11.36
C ARG A 360 8.98 -9.57 10.84
N ALA A 361 9.08 -9.38 9.52
CA ALA A 361 9.12 -8.06 8.88
C ALA A 361 10.07 -7.06 9.56
N GLY A 362 11.27 -7.53 9.91
CA GLY A 362 12.31 -6.73 10.57
C GLY A 362 12.29 -6.72 12.10
N THR A 363 11.29 -7.35 12.74
CA THR A 363 11.24 -7.48 14.21
C THR A 363 11.95 -8.74 14.70
N ASP A 364 12.35 -8.73 15.97
CA ASP A 364 13.01 -9.85 16.63
C ASP A 364 12.15 -10.45 17.77
N THR A 365 10.91 -9.99 17.89
CA THR A 365 9.90 -10.33 18.91
C THR A 365 9.10 -11.60 18.58
N ALA A 366 8.24 -12.02 19.51
CA ALA A 366 7.37 -13.19 19.31
C ALA A 366 6.39 -13.02 18.12
N PHE A 367 5.82 -11.83 17.96
CA PHE A 367 4.95 -11.44 16.84
C PHE A 367 5.53 -10.22 16.13
N SER A 368 5.11 -9.96 14.89
CA SER A 368 5.55 -8.81 14.10
C SER A 368 5.17 -7.45 14.69
N PHE A 369 4.28 -7.45 15.68
CA PHE A 369 3.77 -6.28 16.40
C PHE A 369 4.20 -6.26 17.89
N GLY A 370 5.16 -7.10 18.28
CA GLY A 370 5.72 -7.14 19.63
C GLY A 370 5.60 -8.52 20.30
N ASP A 371 5.77 -8.56 21.63
CA ASP A 371 5.75 -9.81 22.41
C ASP A 371 4.37 -10.22 22.93
N HIS A 372 3.34 -9.43 22.64
CA HIS A 372 2.00 -9.62 23.17
C HIS A 372 0.94 -9.39 22.11
N VAL A 373 -0.12 -10.19 22.17
CA VAL A 373 -1.28 -10.08 21.28
C VAL A 373 -2.38 -9.27 21.97
N ALA A 374 -2.90 -8.27 21.27
CA ALA A 374 -4.12 -7.56 21.61
C ALA A 374 -5.31 -8.11 20.83
N HIS A 375 -6.52 -7.77 21.29
CA HIS A 375 -7.76 -8.15 20.63
C HIS A 375 -7.81 -7.76 19.16
N GLY A 376 -8.39 -8.62 18.33
CA GLY A 376 -8.60 -8.35 16.92
C GLY A 376 -7.32 -8.34 16.07
N GLN A 377 -6.15 -8.66 16.62
CA GLN A 377 -4.91 -8.69 15.83
C GLN A 377 -4.66 -10.04 15.14
N VAL A 378 -5.13 -11.13 15.74
CA VAL A 378 -4.83 -12.50 15.31
C VAL A 378 -6.13 -13.30 15.27
N ASN A 379 -6.26 -14.22 14.30
CA ASN A 379 -7.33 -15.20 14.30
C ASN A 379 -6.84 -16.54 14.88
N MET A 380 -7.21 -16.83 16.12
CA MET A 380 -6.73 -17.95 16.92
C MET A 380 -7.78 -18.34 17.97
N ASP A 381 -7.54 -19.42 18.72
CA ASP A 381 -8.47 -19.95 19.71
C ASP A 381 -8.34 -19.24 21.07
N GLU A 382 -7.12 -19.13 21.60
CA GLU A 382 -6.84 -18.55 22.93
C GLU A 382 -5.51 -17.75 22.94
N LEU A 383 -5.34 -16.82 23.89
CA LEU A 383 -4.16 -15.93 24.03
C LEU A 383 -2.96 -16.57 24.75
N GLU A 384 -3.11 -17.77 25.31
CA GLU A 384 -2.28 -18.40 26.35
C GLU A 384 -0.81 -17.92 26.47
N GLY A 385 -0.48 -17.24 27.58
CA GLY A 385 0.90 -16.78 27.88
C GLY A 385 1.39 -15.55 27.11
N PHE A 386 0.66 -15.12 26.08
CA PHE A 386 1.01 -14.00 25.20
C PHE A 386 -0.05 -12.89 25.17
N ALA A 387 -1.07 -12.95 26.04
CA ALA A 387 -2.01 -11.85 26.22
C ALA A 387 -1.28 -10.55 26.59
N ARG A 388 -1.70 -9.43 26.01
CA ARG A 388 -1.29 -8.11 26.50
C ARG A 388 -1.74 -7.97 27.97
N PRO A 389 -0.89 -7.43 28.89
CA PRO A 389 -1.28 -7.22 30.27
C PRO A 389 -2.57 -6.39 30.37
N GLY A 390 -3.57 -6.91 31.09
CA GLY A 390 -4.87 -6.27 31.24
C GLY A 390 -5.82 -6.41 30.03
N ALA A 391 -5.47 -7.21 29.02
CA ALA A 391 -6.43 -7.60 27.99
C ALA A 391 -7.43 -8.62 28.54
N GLU A 392 -8.69 -8.45 28.17
CA GLU A 392 -9.71 -9.46 28.42
C GLU A 392 -9.50 -10.67 27.48
N PRO A 393 -10.07 -11.84 27.78
CA PRO A 393 -10.07 -12.94 26.82
C PRO A 393 -10.95 -12.62 25.61
N GLU A 394 -10.45 -12.79 24.38
CA GLU A 394 -11.31 -12.74 23.18
C GLU A 394 -11.95 -14.12 23.00
N PRO A 395 -13.26 -14.22 22.73
CA PRO A 395 -13.83 -15.49 22.31
C PRO A 395 -13.22 -15.91 20.97
N SER A 396 -12.83 -17.19 20.89
CA SER A 396 -12.45 -17.84 19.63
C SER A 396 -13.50 -17.61 18.55
N ARG A 397 -13.04 -17.30 17.34
CA ARG A 397 -13.93 -17.18 16.17
C ARG A 397 -14.38 -18.54 15.65
N GLY A 398 -13.64 -19.61 15.97
CA GLY A 398 -13.98 -20.99 15.61
C GLY A 398 -13.97 -21.31 14.11
N LYS A 399 -13.42 -20.43 13.27
CA LYS A 399 -13.34 -20.58 11.81
C LYS A 399 -12.34 -19.60 11.18
N THR A 400 -12.03 -19.82 9.91
CA THR A 400 -11.27 -18.86 9.09
C THR A 400 -12.00 -17.53 8.92
N VAL A 401 -11.24 -16.45 8.85
CA VAL A 401 -11.72 -15.10 8.48
C VAL A 401 -11.26 -14.74 7.07
N PRO A 402 -11.91 -13.76 6.39
CA PRO A 402 -11.44 -13.27 5.10
C PRO A 402 -9.98 -12.82 5.18
N VAL A 403 -9.21 -13.07 4.13
CA VAL A 403 -7.83 -12.56 4.08
C VAL A 403 -7.83 -11.04 4.02
N ALA A 404 -6.77 -10.43 4.54
CA ALA A 404 -6.65 -8.98 4.69
C ALA A 404 -7.80 -8.34 5.49
N SER A 405 -8.35 -9.07 6.47
CA SER A 405 -9.37 -8.53 7.39
C SER A 405 -8.79 -8.14 8.74
N LEU A 406 -7.58 -8.60 9.06
CA LEU A 406 -6.82 -8.24 10.26
C LEU A 406 -5.64 -7.32 9.90
N PRO A 407 -5.03 -6.63 10.88
CA PRO A 407 -3.89 -5.75 10.60
C PRO A 407 -2.70 -6.50 9.96
N PRO A 408 -2.05 -5.93 8.94
CA PRO A 408 -0.84 -6.53 8.35
C PRO A 408 0.39 -6.29 9.23
N ASN A 409 1.47 -7.00 8.95
CA ASN A 409 2.79 -6.66 9.49
C ASN A 409 3.41 -5.45 8.76
N ALA A 410 4.62 -5.05 9.17
CA ALA A 410 5.31 -3.86 8.64
C ALA A 410 5.64 -3.91 7.13
N TRP A 411 5.50 -5.08 6.49
CA TRP A 411 5.70 -5.26 5.05
C TRP A 411 4.39 -5.46 4.27
N GLY A 412 3.25 -5.23 4.91
CA GLY A 412 1.96 -5.34 4.26
C GLY A 412 1.54 -6.79 4.02
N LEU A 413 2.02 -7.73 4.84
CA LEU A 413 1.61 -9.13 4.82
C LEU A 413 0.57 -9.39 5.90
N TYR A 414 -0.57 -9.93 5.49
CA TYR A 414 -1.74 -10.16 6.31
C TYR A 414 -1.81 -11.60 6.82
N GLU A 415 -2.40 -11.74 8.01
CA GLU A 415 -2.61 -13.02 8.71
C GLU A 415 -1.37 -13.93 8.75
N MET A 416 -0.17 -13.36 8.83
CA MET A 416 1.07 -14.12 9.10
C MET A 416 1.07 -14.77 10.49
N HIS A 417 0.20 -14.28 11.38
CA HIS A 417 -0.07 -14.81 12.71
C HIS A 417 -1.54 -15.26 12.76
N GLY A 418 -1.80 -16.56 12.64
CA GLY A 418 -3.11 -17.20 12.75
C GLY A 418 -3.85 -17.40 11.42
N ASN A 419 -5.17 -17.53 11.52
CA ASN A 419 -6.10 -17.87 10.44
C ASN A 419 -5.90 -19.29 9.87
N VAL A 420 -4.83 -19.55 9.11
CA VAL A 420 -4.48 -20.89 8.63
C VAL A 420 -2.97 -21.11 8.77
N LEU A 421 -2.58 -22.35 9.05
CA LEU A 421 -1.20 -22.78 8.89
C LEU A 421 -0.87 -22.74 7.40
N GLU A 422 0.40 -22.50 7.08
CA GLU A 422 0.84 -22.36 5.70
C GLU A 422 1.97 -23.33 5.37
N TRP A 423 1.78 -24.10 4.28
CA TRP A 423 2.81 -24.95 3.72
C TRP A 423 4.05 -24.17 3.29
N CYS A 424 5.23 -24.66 3.66
CA CYS A 424 6.52 -24.23 3.15
C CYS A 424 7.05 -25.20 2.09
N ALA A 425 8.02 -24.75 1.29
CA ALA A 425 8.63 -25.53 0.21
C ALA A 425 9.47 -26.73 0.71
N ASP A 426 10.07 -26.58 1.89
CA ASP A 426 11.07 -27.50 2.44
C ASP A 426 10.63 -28.15 3.76
N GLY A 427 11.30 -29.24 4.13
CA GLY A 427 11.09 -29.92 5.41
C GLY A 427 11.65 -29.14 6.60
N LEU A 428 11.27 -29.55 7.82
CA LEU A 428 11.82 -28.95 9.04
C LEU A 428 13.33 -29.16 9.15
N ARG A 429 14.05 -28.05 9.24
CA ARG A 429 15.49 -28.02 9.54
C ARG A 429 15.78 -28.24 11.01
N GLU A 430 16.87 -28.95 11.27
CA GLU A 430 17.59 -28.85 12.53
C GLU A 430 18.34 -27.52 12.55
N TYR A 431 18.18 -26.76 13.64
CA TYR A 431 18.94 -25.53 13.81
C TYR A 431 20.27 -25.88 14.45
N VAL A 432 21.34 -25.30 13.90
CA VAL A 432 22.69 -25.47 14.41
C VAL A 432 23.25 -24.09 14.73
N ALA A 433 24.01 -24.01 15.82
CA ALA A 433 24.69 -22.78 16.17
C ALA A 433 25.75 -22.46 15.09
N ALA A 434 25.70 -21.25 14.55
CA ALA A 434 26.64 -20.77 13.55
C ALA A 434 27.16 -19.39 13.96
N SER A 435 28.46 -19.15 13.77
CA SER A 435 29.09 -17.85 13.99
C SER A 435 28.67 -16.83 12.92
N ASP A 436 28.57 -17.31 11.68
CA ASP A 436 28.22 -16.50 10.51
C ASP A 436 26.75 -16.74 10.10
N PRO A 437 26.12 -15.75 9.44
CA PRO A 437 24.79 -15.95 8.87
C PRO A 437 24.76 -17.15 7.92
N VAL A 438 23.78 -18.04 8.11
CA VAL A 438 23.55 -19.16 7.20
C VAL A 438 22.84 -18.61 5.95
N ALA A 439 23.49 -18.72 4.79
CA ALA A 439 22.96 -18.21 3.53
C ALA A 439 21.88 -19.15 2.95
N ASP A 440 20.71 -18.58 2.63
CA ASP A 440 19.56 -19.25 1.99
C ASP A 440 19.29 -20.68 2.48
N PRO A 441 19.16 -20.93 3.80
CA PRO A 441 19.06 -22.28 4.32
C PRO A 441 17.78 -22.93 3.81
N GLN A 442 17.94 -24.17 3.34
CA GLN A 442 16.84 -25.02 2.90
C GLN A 442 16.84 -26.31 3.72
N GLY A 443 15.64 -26.75 4.07
CA GLY A 443 15.41 -28.03 4.71
C GLY A 443 15.41 -29.19 3.73
N PRO A 444 15.23 -30.41 4.25
CA PRO A 444 15.19 -31.61 3.43
C PRO A 444 14.13 -31.52 2.33
N GLN A 445 14.53 -31.77 1.08
CA GLN A 445 13.67 -31.67 -0.12
C GLN A 445 12.99 -33.00 -0.48
N ASP A 446 13.52 -34.14 -0.01
CA ASP A 446 13.13 -35.50 -0.41
C ASP A 446 12.20 -36.22 0.59
N ARG A 447 11.54 -35.48 1.50
CA ARG A 447 10.87 -36.07 2.66
C ARG A 447 9.37 -36.26 2.49
N ALA A 448 8.85 -37.19 3.30
CA ALA A 448 7.42 -37.42 3.49
C ALA A 448 6.71 -36.27 4.23
N ARG A 449 7.45 -35.31 4.82
CA ARG A 449 6.92 -34.22 5.65
C ARG A 449 7.50 -32.86 5.25
N PHE A 450 6.66 -31.84 5.27
CA PHE A 450 6.99 -30.45 4.95
C PHE A 450 6.77 -29.54 6.15
N ALA A 451 7.58 -28.48 6.26
CA ALA A 451 7.38 -27.49 7.30
C ALA A 451 6.07 -26.73 7.07
N VAL A 452 5.42 -26.37 8.18
CA VAL A 452 4.26 -25.48 8.21
C VAL A 452 4.44 -24.43 9.30
N ARG A 453 3.92 -23.23 9.07
CA ARG A 453 4.14 -22.05 9.93
C ARG A 453 2.85 -21.24 10.09
N GLY A 454 2.82 -20.35 11.09
CA GLY A 454 1.80 -19.30 11.23
C GLY A 454 0.72 -19.50 12.28
N GLY A 455 0.51 -20.71 12.81
CA GLY A 455 -0.66 -21.02 13.63
C GLY A 455 -1.96 -21.05 12.81
N SER A 456 -3.11 -21.10 13.45
CA SER A 456 -4.41 -21.09 12.76
C SER A 456 -5.53 -20.61 13.66
N TRP A 457 -6.75 -20.48 13.13
CA TRP A 457 -7.97 -20.21 13.90
C TRP A 457 -8.21 -21.19 15.05
N LEU A 458 -7.67 -22.41 14.97
CA LEU A 458 -7.86 -23.50 15.93
C LEU A 458 -6.80 -23.55 17.03
N TYR A 459 -5.64 -22.95 16.81
CA TYR A 459 -4.52 -23.01 17.75
C TYR A 459 -4.44 -21.73 18.59
N ASP A 460 -3.70 -21.76 19.69
CA ASP A 460 -3.51 -20.59 20.56
C ASP A 460 -2.34 -19.70 20.12
N ALA A 461 -2.13 -18.60 20.83
CA ALA A 461 -1.11 -17.61 20.55
C ALA A 461 0.32 -18.18 20.51
N ARG A 462 0.63 -19.26 21.24
CA ARG A 462 1.96 -19.89 21.24
C ARG A 462 2.29 -20.50 19.89
N ASP A 463 1.27 -20.99 19.19
CA ASP A 463 1.38 -21.59 17.86
C ASP A 463 1.41 -20.51 16.75
N ALA A 464 0.90 -19.31 17.03
CA ALA A 464 0.89 -18.19 16.08
C ALA A 464 2.17 -17.33 16.09
N ARG A 465 3.14 -17.63 16.97
CA ARG A 465 4.41 -16.88 17.04
C ARG A 465 5.22 -17.03 15.76
N SER A 466 6.00 -16.00 15.45
CA SER A 466 6.93 -15.97 14.31
C SER A 466 7.84 -17.19 14.31
N ALA A 467 8.33 -17.62 15.48
CA ALA A 467 9.25 -18.74 15.61
C ALA A 467 8.58 -20.12 15.62
N CYS A 468 7.24 -20.24 15.78
CA CYS A 468 6.61 -21.54 16.00
C CYS A 468 6.47 -22.37 14.72
N ARG A 469 6.97 -23.61 14.76
CA ARG A 469 7.18 -24.45 13.58
C ARG A 469 6.51 -25.80 13.78
N ALA A 470 5.92 -26.34 12.72
CA ALA A 470 5.46 -27.72 12.69
C ALA A 470 5.76 -28.41 11.36
N ALA A 471 5.46 -29.70 11.27
CA ALA A 471 5.56 -30.43 10.02
C ALA A 471 4.46 -31.47 9.87
N TYR A 472 3.85 -31.47 8.71
CA TYR A 472 2.80 -32.40 8.31
C TYR A 472 3.26 -33.27 7.15
N VAL A 473 2.63 -34.44 7.00
CA VAL A 473 2.96 -35.29 5.86
C VAL A 473 2.38 -34.71 4.58
N ARG A 474 3.04 -35.01 3.45
CA ARG A 474 2.70 -34.50 2.11
C ARG A 474 1.20 -34.55 1.77
N ALA A 475 0.52 -35.61 2.19
CA ALA A 475 -0.88 -35.88 1.89
C ALA A 475 -1.88 -35.32 2.92
N ASP A 476 -1.41 -34.70 4.02
CA ASP A 476 -2.28 -34.16 5.05
C ASP A 476 -3.14 -33.02 4.50
N ARG A 477 -4.38 -32.95 5.01
CA ARG A 477 -5.38 -31.93 4.69
C ARG A 477 -6.12 -31.60 5.97
N LEU A 478 -6.15 -30.33 6.34
CA LEU A 478 -6.81 -29.85 7.54
C LEU A 478 -7.61 -28.60 7.19
N ASP A 479 -8.72 -28.39 7.89
CA ASP A 479 -9.53 -27.17 7.83
C ASP A 479 -8.84 -25.94 8.44
N SER A 480 -7.63 -26.14 8.96
CA SER A 480 -6.73 -25.14 9.49
C SER A 480 -5.43 -25.00 8.68
N LEU A 481 -5.31 -25.68 7.52
CA LEU A 481 -4.08 -25.73 6.73
C LEU A 481 -4.30 -25.30 5.28
N GLY A 482 -3.67 -24.19 4.92
CA GLY A 482 -3.62 -23.59 3.60
C GLY A 482 -2.19 -23.30 3.16
N PHE A 483 -1.99 -22.23 2.38
CA PHE A 483 -0.67 -21.79 1.92
C PHE A 483 -0.71 -20.36 1.39
N ARG A 484 0.47 -19.73 1.31
CA ARG A 484 0.73 -18.59 0.43
C ARG A 484 1.88 -18.94 -0.51
N PHE A 485 1.95 -18.28 -1.65
CA PHE A 485 2.97 -18.55 -2.66
C PHE A 485 3.90 -17.36 -2.87
N ALA A 486 5.08 -17.65 -3.40
CA ALA A 486 6.11 -16.71 -3.75
C ALA A 486 6.38 -16.73 -5.26
N LEU A 487 6.79 -15.59 -5.82
CA LEU A 487 7.34 -15.49 -7.17
C LEU A 487 8.81 -15.07 -7.11
N ARG A 488 9.64 -15.75 -7.88
CA ARG A 488 11.08 -15.48 -8.00
C ARG A 488 11.45 -15.22 -9.45
N SER A 489 12.51 -14.46 -9.67
CA SER A 489 13.01 -14.26 -11.03
C SER A 489 13.81 -15.47 -11.49
N THR A 490 13.65 -15.85 -12.77
CA THR A 490 14.48 -16.88 -13.41
C THR A 490 15.75 -16.31 -14.03
N SER A 491 15.93 -14.98 -14.05
CA SER A 491 17.20 -14.39 -14.47
C SER A 491 18.18 -14.55 -13.32
N THR A 492 18.87 -15.69 -13.31
CA THR A 492 20.02 -15.93 -12.46
C THR A 492 21.03 -14.81 -12.74
N SER A 493 21.47 -14.10 -11.69
CA SER A 493 22.76 -13.42 -11.79
C SER A 493 23.81 -14.50 -12.10
N PRO A 494 24.77 -14.26 -13.03
CA PRO A 494 25.75 -15.28 -13.39
C PRO A 494 26.58 -15.63 -12.15
N GLY A 495 26.25 -16.76 -11.54
CA GLY A 495 26.83 -17.26 -10.30
C GLY A 495 26.33 -18.67 -10.06
N THR A 496 27.08 -19.63 -10.60
CA THR A 496 26.96 -21.08 -10.36
C THR A 496 25.63 -21.74 -10.74
N ALA A 497 25.45 -21.99 -12.04
CA ALA A 497 24.65 -23.13 -12.46
C ALA A 497 25.34 -24.41 -11.97
N ALA A 498 24.68 -25.15 -11.07
CA ALA A 498 25.05 -26.53 -10.80
C ALA A 498 24.83 -27.33 -12.10
N GLU A 499 25.86 -28.03 -12.56
CA GLU A 499 25.74 -28.93 -13.70
C GLU A 499 24.68 -30.01 -13.43
N PRO A 500 23.99 -30.51 -14.48
CA PRO A 500 23.05 -31.61 -14.34
C PRO A 500 23.83 -32.88 -13.99
N LEU A 501 23.62 -33.41 -12.79
CA LEU A 501 24.18 -34.70 -12.40
C LEU A 501 23.53 -35.83 -13.19
N ASP A 502 24.38 -36.57 -13.90
CA ASP A 502 24.09 -37.81 -14.60
C ASP A 502 23.28 -38.82 -13.77
N SER A 503 22.37 -39.50 -14.45
CA SER A 503 21.56 -40.59 -13.89
C SER A 503 22.43 -41.84 -13.65
N PRO A 504 22.39 -42.50 -12.49
CA PRO A 504 22.87 -43.86 -12.37
C PRO A 504 21.76 -44.86 -12.71
N GLY A 505 22.08 -45.81 -13.58
CA GLY A 505 21.28 -47.00 -13.89
C GLY A 505 21.15 -47.99 -12.72
N PRO A 506 20.43 -49.10 -12.92
CA PRO A 506 19.76 -49.86 -11.85
C PRO A 506 20.66 -50.88 -11.15
N GLU A 507 20.13 -51.38 -10.01
CA GLU A 507 20.61 -52.45 -9.10
C GLU A 507 21.30 -51.91 -7.82
N ALA A 508 20.98 -52.35 -6.59
CA ALA A 508 20.53 -53.66 -6.14
C ALA A 508 19.58 -53.60 -4.94
N ARG A 509 18.72 -54.63 -4.85
CA ARG A 509 17.84 -54.95 -3.72
C ARG A 509 18.65 -55.21 -2.44
N GLY A 510 18.23 -54.63 -1.32
CA GLY A 510 18.73 -54.95 0.02
C GLY A 510 17.65 -54.67 1.08
N GLN A 511 17.40 -55.65 1.96
CA GLN A 511 16.19 -55.80 2.77
C GLN A 511 15.87 -54.68 3.77
N ALA A 512 14.56 -54.49 3.92
CA ALA A 512 13.88 -53.74 4.95
C ALA A 512 14.28 -54.17 6.39
N ARG A 513 14.44 -53.17 7.26
CA ARG A 513 14.14 -53.31 8.69
C ARG A 513 13.11 -52.25 9.09
N ARG A 514 12.02 -52.76 9.66
CA ARG A 514 10.88 -52.01 10.17
C ARG A 514 11.20 -51.56 11.58
N ASP A 515 11.35 -50.27 11.80
CA ASP A 515 11.18 -49.66 13.12
C ASP A 515 9.99 -48.70 13.05
N ALA A 516 8.84 -49.20 13.50
CA ALA A 516 7.61 -48.44 13.63
C ALA A 516 7.70 -47.59 14.91
N GLY A 517 8.07 -46.31 14.76
CA GLY A 517 7.87 -45.29 15.79
C GLY A 517 6.37 -44.96 15.95
N PRO A 518 5.92 -44.54 17.15
CA PRO A 518 4.50 -44.50 17.49
C PRO A 518 3.73 -43.41 16.73
N ARG A 519 2.47 -43.73 16.40
CA ARG A 519 1.47 -42.81 15.83
C ARG A 519 1.39 -41.53 16.66
N GLN A 520 1.65 -40.37 16.03
CA GLN A 520 1.34 -39.06 16.58
C GLN A 520 -0.17 -38.96 16.80
N LYS A 521 -0.59 -38.84 18.07
CA LYS A 521 -1.96 -38.49 18.44
C LYS A 521 -2.07 -36.96 18.36
N SER A 522 -3.08 -36.50 17.63
CA SER A 522 -3.54 -35.11 17.68
C SER A 522 -3.82 -34.68 19.13
N PRO A 523 -3.57 -33.41 19.50
CA PRO A 523 -4.01 -32.90 20.80
C PRO A 523 -5.54 -33.04 20.92
N PRO A 524 -6.08 -33.23 22.13
CA PRO A 524 -7.48 -33.57 22.32
C PRO A 524 -8.38 -32.43 21.84
N ARG A 525 -9.34 -32.74 20.96
CA ARG A 525 -10.48 -31.88 20.67
C ARG A 525 -11.16 -31.49 21.99
N ARG A 526 -11.02 -30.24 22.42
CA ARG A 526 -11.97 -29.66 23.37
C ARG A 526 -13.28 -29.46 22.61
N LYS A 527 -14.26 -30.31 22.90
CA LYS A 527 -15.65 -30.04 22.52
C LYS A 527 -16.13 -28.85 23.34
N ARG A 528 -16.48 -27.75 22.67
CA ARG A 528 -17.56 -26.86 23.10
C ARG A 528 -18.42 -26.53 21.89
#